data_AF-W1X5H1-F1
#
_entry.id   AF-W1X5H1-F1
#
_cell.length_a   1.000
_cell.length_b   1.000
_cell.length_c   1.000
_cell.angle_alpha   90.00
_cell.angle_beta   90.00
_cell.angle_gamma   90.00
#
_symmetry.space_group_name_H-M   'P 1'
#
loop_
_entity.id
_entity.type
_entity.pdbx_description
1 polymer ?
#
loop_
_entity_poly.entity_id
_entity_poly.type
_entity_poly.pdbx_seq_one_letter_code
_entity_poly.pdbx_strand_id
1 'polypeptide(L)'
;LPIKSAGYTLVLAQSSGTTVKMTIISEAGAQTTQTPDAFLTSYQRQMCADPTVKLMITEGINYSITINDTRTGNQYQRKLDRTTCGIVKA
;
A
#
# COMPACT_ATOMS: atom_id res chain seq x y z
N LEU A 1 6.03 -8.19 11.44
CA LEU A 1 6.43 -7.61 10.15
C LEU A 1 7.93 -7.81 10.00
N PRO A 2 8.42 -8.39 8.88
CA PRO A 2 7.92 -8.19 7.51
C PRO A 2 6.86 -9.19 7.02
N ILE A 3 5.97 -8.73 6.14
CA ILE A 3 5.04 -9.58 5.35
C ILE A 3 5.57 -9.63 3.92
N LYS A 4 5.75 -10.82 3.37
CA LYS A 4 6.18 -11.06 1.98
C LYS A 4 4.99 -11.44 1.13
N SER A 5 4.75 -10.74 0.02
CA SER A 5 3.72 -11.08 -0.96
C SER A 5 4.21 -10.73 -2.36
N ALA A 6 4.07 -11.64 -3.32
CA ALA A 6 4.41 -11.43 -4.74
C ALA A 6 5.83 -10.89 -5.03
N GLY A 7 6.81 -11.15 -4.14
CA GLY A 7 8.17 -10.62 -4.27
C GLY A 7 8.36 -9.20 -3.69
N TYR A 8 7.34 -8.68 -3.00
CA TYR A 8 7.36 -7.42 -2.26
C TYR A 8 7.35 -7.68 -0.76
N THR A 9 8.19 -6.95 -0.02
CA THR A 9 8.31 -7.07 1.43
C THR A 9 7.84 -5.77 2.09
N LEU A 10 6.78 -5.83 2.90
CA LEU A 10 6.39 -4.71 3.75
C LEU A 10 7.37 -4.61 4.93
N VAL A 11 8.21 -3.57 4.93
CA VAL A 11 9.29 -3.40 5.92
C VAL A 11 8.97 -2.38 7.00
N LEU A 12 8.05 -1.45 6.72
CA LEU A 12 7.72 -0.39 7.65
C LEU A 12 6.24 -0.01 7.54
N ALA A 13 5.61 0.20 8.68
CA ALA A 13 4.33 0.88 8.79
C ALA A 13 4.45 1.90 9.93
N GLN A 14 4.34 3.18 9.58
CA GLN A 14 4.43 4.29 10.52
C GLN A 14 3.12 5.07 10.51
N SER A 15 2.58 5.36 11.69
CA SER A 15 1.49 6.32 11.80
C SER A 15 2.06 7.72 11.99
N SER A 16 1.54 8.68 11.24
CA SER A 16 1.89 10.10 11.29
C SER A 16 0.59 10.91 11.30
N GLY A 17 0.13 11.27 12.50
CA GLY A 17 -1.19 11.86 12.71
C GLY A 17 -2.30 10.91 12.24
N THR A 18 -3.12 11.36 11.29
CA THR A 18 -4.17 10.54 10.65
C THR A 18 -3.68 9.79 9.41
N THR A 19 -2.38 9.77 9.13
CA THR A 19 -1.83 9.09 7.93
C THR A 19 -0.95 7.91 8.31
N VAL A 20 -1.30 6.71 7.84
CA VAL A 20 -0.47 5.51 7.94
C VAL A 20 0.42 5.41 6.71
N LYS A 21 1.73 5.57 6.89
CA LYS A 21 2.75 5.41 5.85
C LYS A 21 3.28 3.98 5.87
N MET A 22 3.10 3.27 4.77
CA MET A 22 3.58 1.90 4.58
C MET A 22 4.72 1.91 3.56
N THR A 23 5.87 1.35 3.92
CA THR A 23 7.01 1.21 3.02
C THR A 23 7.23 -0.25 2.69
N ILE A 24 7.23 -0.52 1.40
CA ILE A 24 7.41 -1.82 0.79
C ILE A 24 8.72 -1.77 0.00
N ILE A 25 9.52 -2.82 0.10
CA ILE A 25 10.74 -2.96 -0.69
C ILE A 25 10.54 -4.08 -1.70
N SER A 26 10.91 -3.81 -2.95
CA SER A 26 11.17 -4.85 -3.93
C SER A 26 12.68 -5.07 -3.98
N GLU A 27 13.12 -6.26 -3.59
CA GLU A 27 14.54 -6.61 -3.47
C GLU A 27 15.10 -7.13 -4.80
N ALA A 28 16.36 -6.77 -5.10
CA ALA A 28 17.09 -7.35 -6.21
C ALA A 28 17.29 -8.86 -6.02
N GLY A 29 16.88 -9.64 -7.03
CA GLY A 29 16.87 -11.10 -6.99
C GLY A 29 15.55 -11.74 -6.56
N ALA A 30 14.58 -10.97 -6.06
CA ALA A 30 13.22 -11.48 -5.85
C ALA A 30 12.48 -11.57 -7.20
N GLN A 31 11.96 -12.76 -7.51
CA GLN A 31 11.15 -12.96 -8.70
C GLN A 31 9.76 -12.36 -8.47
N THR A 32 9.59 -11.08 -8.84
CA THR A 32 8.29 -10.41 -8.77
C THR A 32 7.38 -10.98 -9.85
N THR A 33 6.22 -11.49 -9.47
CA THR A 33 5.23 -12.00 -10.44
C THR A 33 4.42 -10.89 -11.09
N GLN A 34 4.54 -9.65 -10.60
CA GLN A 34 3.79 -8.48 -11.05
C GLN A 34 4.69 -7.24 -11.10
N THR A 35 4.33 -6.24 -11.91
CA THR A 35 4.98 -4.92 -11.89
C THR A 35 4.60 -4.16 -10.61
N PRO A 36 5.41 -3.19 -10.14
CA PRO A 36 5.09 -2.40 -8.94
C PRO A 36 3.71 -1.74 -8.99
N ASP A 37 3.32 -1.21 -10.15
CA ASP A 37 2.01 -0.59 -10.33
C ASP A 37 0.85 -1.62 -10.26
N ALA A 38 1.02 -2.79 -10.88
CA ALA A 38 0.01 -3.85 -10.82
C ALA A 38 -0.17 -4.40 -9.40
N PHE A 39 0.92 -4.53 -8.65
CA PHE A 39 0.88 -4.89 -7.23
C PHE A 39 0.16 -3.80 -6.41
N LEU A 40 0.53 -2.52 -6.57
CA LEU A 40 -0.13 -1.41 -5.85
C LEU A 40 -1.63 -1.37 -6.13
N THR A 41 -2.04 -1.58 -7.38
CA THR A 41 -3.45 -1.59 -7.77
C THR A 41 -4.21 -2.76 -7.13
N SER A 42 -3.60 -3.94 -7.06
CA SER A 42 -4.21 -5.12 -6.43
C SER A 42 -4.27 -4.98 -4.91
N TYR A 43 -3.20 -4.49 -4.29
CA TYR A 43 -3.10 -4.26 -2.86
C TYR A 43 -4.07 -3.15 -2.40
N GLN A 44 -4.20 -2.08 -3.20
CA GLN A 44 -5.22 -1.06 -2.98
C GLN A 44 -6.63 -1.66 -2.95
N ARG A 45 -6.97 -2.51 -3.93
CA ARG A 45 -8.29 -3.15 -3.95
C ARG A 45 -8.54 -4.06 -2.75
N GLN A 46 -7.53 -4.81 -2.31
CA GLN A 46 -7.63 -5.65 -1.11
C GLN A 46 -7.85 -4.80 0.14
N MET A 47 -7.06 -3.73 0.32
CA MET A 47 -7.21 -2.78 1.41
C MET A 47 -8.58 -2.09 1.40
N CYS A 48 -9.06 -1.63 0.24
CA CYS A 48 -10.37 -0.99 0.14
C CYS A 48 -11.54 -1.98 0.37
N ALA A 49 -11.35 -3.27 0.09
CA ALA A 49 -12.33 -4.32 0.36
C ALA A 49 -12.29 -4.82 1.82
N ASP A 50 -11.19 -4.58 2.53
CA ASP A 50 -11.06 -4.94 3.94
C ASP A 50 -11.98 -4.04 4.80
N PRO A 51 -12.90 -4.64 5.59
CA PRO A 51 -13.89 -3.88 6.36
C PRO A 51 -13.26 -3.02 7.46
N THR A 52 -12.14 -3.45 8.05
CA THR A 52 -11.42 -2.69 9.08
C THR A 52 -10.72 -1.49 8.47
N VAL A 53 -10.04 -1.67 7.33
CA VAL A 53 -9.40 -0.55 6.61
C VAL A 53 -10.46 0.44 6.11
N LYS A 54 -11.57 -0.06 5.57
CA LYS A 54 -12.70 0.79 5.15
C LYS A 54 -13.27 1.62 6.30
N LEU A 55 -13.40 1.04 7.50
CA LEU A 55 -13.80 1.76 8.71
C LEU A 55 -12.77 2.86 9.05
N MET A 56 -11.49 2.52 9.13
CA MET A 56 -10.42 3.49 9.44
C MET A 56 -10.40 4.66 8.43
N ILE A 57 -10.54 4.36 7.13
CA ILE A 57 -10.63 5.39 6.09
C ILE A 57 -11.88 6.27 6.25
N THR A 58 -13.00 5.67 6.67
CA THR A 58 -14.25 6.42 6.93
C THR A 58 -14.11 7.35 8.14
N GLU A 59 -13.36 6.94 9.16
CA GLU A 59 -13.01 7.72 10.35
C GLU A 59 -11.99 8.84 10.07
N GLY A 60 -11.46 8.91 8.86
CA GLY A 60 -10.55 9.98 8.41
C GLY A 60 -9.07 9.59 8.38
N ILE A 61 -8.76 8.30 8.57
CA ILE A 61 -7.40 7.79 8.39
C ILE A 61 -7.08 7.70 6.89
N ASN A 62 -5.91 8.18 6.50
CA ASN A 62 -5.39 8.00 5.15
C ASN A 62 -4.24 7.01 5.17
N TYR A 63 -4.05 6.26 4.09
CA TYR A 63 -2.88 5.41 3.93
C TYR A 63 -2.04 5.93 2.78
N SER A 64 -0.73 5.85 2.94
CA SER A 64 0.24 6.16 1.89
C SER A 64 1.19 4.99 1.77
N ILE A 65 1.16 4.33 0.63
CA ILE A 65 1.91 3.11 0.35
C ILE A 65 3.02 3.48 -0.61
N THR A 66 4.26 3.28 -0.20
CA THR A 66 5.44 3.55 -1.02
C THR A 66 6.17 2.24 -1.28
N ILE A 67 6.45 1.95 -2.54
CA ILE A 67 7.35 0.89 -2.97
C ILE A 67 8.67 1.52 -3.36
N ASN A 68 9.73 1.11 -2.67
CA ASN A 68 11.10 1.36 -3.10
C ASN A 68 11.56 0.15 -3.92
N ASP A 69 11.70 0.33 -5.22
CA ASP A 69 12.19 -0.71 -6.11
C ASP A 69 13.72 -0.63 -6.17
N THR A 70 14.38 -1.46 -5.36
CA THR A 70 15.85 -1.48 -5.31
C THR A 70 16.48 -2.11 -6.55
N ARG A 71 15.68 -2.75 -7.41
CA ARG A 71 16.14 -3.33 -8.70
C ARG A 71 16.40 -2.27 -9.73
N THR A 72 15.54 -1.25 -9.78
CA THR A 72 15.58 -0.19 -10.79
C THR A 72 15.99 1.17 -10.20
N GLY A 73 15.98 1.31 -8.87
CA GLY A 73 16.16 2.58 -8.18
C GLY A 73 14.91 3.47 -8.19
N ASN A 74 13.79 2.99 -8.75
CA ASN A 74 12.56 3.74 -8.84
C ASN A 74 11.74 3.66 -7.56
N GLN A 75 10.94 4.70 -7.34
CA GLN A 75 9.95 4.74 -6.27
C GLN A 75 8.55 4.85 -6.86
N TYR A 76 7.62 4.08 -6.30
CA TYR A 76 6.22 4.12 -6.65
C TYR A 76 5.42 4.44 -5.39
N GLN A 77 4.43 5.31 -5.49
CA GLN A 77 3.59 5.68 -4.36
C GLN A 77 2.11 5.60 -4.73
N ARG A 78 1.30 5.08 -3.82
CA ARG A 78 -0.15 5.10 -3.92
C ARG A 78 -0.75 5.58 -2.62
N LYS A 79 -1.65 6.55 -2.71
CA LYS A 79 -2.46 6.99 -1.58
C LYS A 79 -3.78 6.21 -1.58
N LEU A 80 -4.21 5.78 -0.40
CA LEU A 80 -5.56 5.28 -0.15
C LEU A 80 -6.26 6.24 0.79
N ASP A 81 -7.43 6.66 0.38
CA ASP A 81 -8.32 7.58 1.05
C ASP A 81 -9.75 7.27 0.59
N ARG A 82 -10.71 8.05 1.10
CA ARG A 82 -12.12 7.80 0.82
C ARG A 82 -12.45 7.83 -0.68
N THR A 83 -11.82 8.71 -1.44
CA THR A 83 -12.11 8.86 -2.88
C THR A 83 -11.52 7.70 -3.67
N THR A 84 -10.28 7.31 -3.38
CA THR A 84 -9.61 6.18 -4.05
C THR A 84 -10.24 4.82 -3.74
N CYS A 85 -10.89 4.67 -2.57
CA CYS A 85 -11.70 3.49 -2.24
C CYS A 85 -13.18 3.62 -2.61
N GLY A 86 -13.61 4.70 -3.27
CA GLY A 86 -15.00 4.91 -3.68
C GLY A 86 -15.99 5.00 -2.50
N ILE A 87 -15.53 5.37 -1.31
CA ILE A 87 -16.34 5.48 -0.09
C ILE A 87 -17.08 6.82 -0.13
N VAL A 88 -18.25 6.81 -0.75
CA VAL A 88 -19.21 7.92 -0.70
C VAL A 88 -19.75 8.05 0.72
N LYS A 89 -19.74 9.27 1.25
CA LYS A 89 -20.36 9.58 2.55
C LYS A 89 -21.87 9.35 2.39
N ALA A 90 -22.44 8.46 3.20
CA ALA A 90 -23.88 8.38 3.37
C ALA A 90 -24.40 9.65 4.06
#